data_AF-A0AAP1KS94-F1
#
_entry.id   AF-A0AAP1KS94-F1
#
_cell.length_a   1.000
_cell.length_b   1.000
_cell.length_c   1.000
_cell.angle_alpha   90.00
_cell.angle_beta   90.00
_cell.angle_gamma   90.00
#
_symmetry.space_group_name_H-M   'P 1'
#
loop_
_entity.id
_entity.type
_entity.pdbx_description
1 polymer ?
#
loop_
_entity_poly.entity_id
_entity_poly.type
_entity_poly.pdbx_seq_one_letter_code
_entity_poly.pdbx_strand_id
1 'polypeptide(L)'
;MYTKGNAVIMNKWVRDFFDGPEHSGRKSDNKRYDAPPAEGLTLKEGQADRRNTNQPLAGEIRQTIQGKRQLLTSLLQRPPTPAEMGEIIKKQGLRGGNCAEMTWLLCFAFQSKKLNIWIAIIDDPGDHQFCILMKGTPAFGSIKTMDYAGDDQWIIDPWANIVCKPAEFFTAFGDKMKKWTDHGKRIGVPNSAKTGYVWTPGTDAKYFKDNTESGLQYRKGWGFAT
;
A
#
# COMPACT_ATOMS: atom_id res chain seq x y z
N MET A 1 -2.96 -21.20 -6.20
CA MET A 1 -1.57 -21.42 -6.71
C MET A 1 -0.76 -20.14 -6.57
N TYR A 2 0.54 -20.23 -6.30
CA TYR A 2 1.44 -19.07 -6.15
C TYR A 2 1.95 -18.62 -7.52
N THR A 3 1.10 -17.91 -8.28
CA THR A 3 1.37 -17.55 -9.67
C THR A 3 1.27 -16.05 -9.89
N LYS A 4 1.97 -15.55 -10.92
CA LYS A 4 1.84 -14.16 -11.40
C LYS A 4 0.38 -13.80 -11.67
N GLY A 5 -0.37 -14.70 -12.32
CA GLY A 5 -1.78 -14.49 -12.63
C GLY A 5 -2.61 -14.19 -11.38
N ASN A 6 -2.46 -14.98 -10.32
CA ASN A 6 -3.17 -14.72 -9.06
C ASN A 6 -2.72 -13.41 -8.40
N ALA A 7 -1.42 -13.09 -8.43
CA ALA A 7 -0.91 -11.84 -7.91
C ALA A 7 -1.48 -10.62 -8.66
N VAL A 8 -1.53 -10.67 -9.99
CA VAL A 8 -2.09 -9.61 -10.85
C VAL A 8 -3.59 -9.43 -10.62
N ILE A 9 -4.36 -10.53 -10.57
CA ILE A 9 -5.82 -10.47 -10.35
C ILE A 9 -6.11 -9.83 -8.98
N MET A 10 -5.39 -10.24 -7.93
CA MET A 10 -5.62 -9.70 -6.58
C MET A 10 -5.17 -8.23 -6.46
N ASN A 11 -4.04 -7.85 -7.08
CA ASN A 11 -3.65 -6.45 -7.18
C ASN A 11 -4.73 -5.61 -7.86
N LYS A 12 -5.26 -6.08 -8.99
CA LYS A 12 -6.34 -5.39 -9.72
C LYS A 12 -7.60 -5.27 -8.85
N TRP A 13 -8.01 -6.36 -8.21
CA TRP A 13 -9.20 -6.38 -7.35
C TRP A 13 -9.12 -5.38 -6.20
N VAL A 14 -7.99 -5.31 -5.47
CA VAL A 14 -7.78 -4.30 -4.42
C VAL A 14 -7.79 -2.89 -5.01
N ARG A 15 -7.15 -2.68 -6.15
CA ARG A 15 -7.13 -1.37 -6.79
C ARG A 15 -8.51 -0.93 -7.28
N ASP A 16 -9.29 -1.82 -7.86
CA ASP A 16 -10.65 -1.52 -8.31
C ASP A 16 -11.55 -1.22 -7.11
N PHE A 17 -11.37 -1.93 -6.00
CA PHE A 17 -12.04 -1.61 -4.75
C PHE A 17 -11.74 -0.16 -4.35
N PHE A 18 -10.48 0.28 -4.26
CA PHE A 18 -10.14 1.63 -3.77
C PHE A 18 -10.25 2.76 -4.80
N ASP A 19 -10.03 2.50 -6.09
CA ASP A 19 -9.89 3.50 -7.18
C ASP A 19 -10.66 3.13 -8.46
N GLY A 20 -11.76 2.39 -8.29
CA GLY A 20 -12.66 2.00 -9.39
C GLY A 20 -13.35 3.21 -10.06
N PRO A 21 -14.00 3.01 -11.22
CA PRO A 21 -14.61 4.09 -12.00
C PRO A 21 -15.55 4.99 -11.18
N GLU A 22 -16.34 4.39 -10.30
CA GLU A 22 -17.33 5.08 -9.47
C GLU A 22 -16.73 5.78 -8.23
N HIS A 23 -15.45 5.54 -7.91
CA HIS A 23 -14.84 5.99 -6.64
C HIS A 23 -13.43 6.55 -6.84
N SER A 24 -13.10 6.95 -8.07
CA SER A 24 -11.76 7.34 -8.44
C SER A 24 -11.24 8.51 -7.60
N GLY A 25 -9.99 8.40 -7.12
CA GLY A 25 -9.35 9.43 -6.32
C GLY A 25 -9.45 9.22 -4.81
N ARG A 26 -10.31 8.31 -4.31
CA ARG A 26 -10.41 7.99 -2.87
C ARG A 26 -9.32 7.04 -2.38
N LYS A 27 -8.65 6.36 -3.31
CA LYS A 27 -7.69 5.29 -3.00
C LYS A 27 -6.59 5.63 -2.01
N SER A 28 -6.12 6.87 -1.89
CA SER A 28 -5.22 7.23 -0.78
C SER A 28 -5.38 8.67 -0.36
N ASP A 29 -5.47 8.87 0.95
CA ASP A 29 -5.65 10.15 1.64
C ASP A 29 -4.38 11.01 1.61
N ASN A 30 -3.22 10.37 1.42
CA ASN A 30 -1.91 11.03 1.42
C ASN A 30 -1.35 11.29 0.02
N LYS A 31 -2.17 11.44 -1.03
CA LYS A 31 -1.68 11.80 -2.38
C LYS A 31 -2.42 13.01 -2.93
N ARG A 32 -1.67 13.94 -3.51
CA ARG A 32 -2.20 15.08 -4.27
C ARG A 32 -1.38 15.38 -5.52
N TYR A 33 -1.90 16.23 -6.37
CA TYR A 33 -1.14 16.92 -7.40
C TYR A 33 -0.91 18.38 -6.97
N ASP A 34 0.35 18.82 -6.94
CA ASP A 34 0.73 20.20 -6.59
C ASP A 34 0.90 21.11 -7.80
N ALA A 35 1.01 20.51 -8.99
CA ALA A 35 1.04 21.19 -10.28
C ALA A 35 0.14 20.45 -11.29
N PRO A 36 -0.27 21.12 -12.38
CA PRO A 36 -0.86 20.43 -13.52
C PRO A 36 0.06 19.28 -13.99
N PRO A 37 -0.52 18.21 -14.58
CA PRO A 37 0.23 17.16 -15.26
C PRO A 37 1.30 17.75 -16.20
N ALA A 38 2.47 17.11 -16.26
CA ALA A 38 3.47 17.45 -17.28
C ALA A 38 2.84 17.40 -18.69
N GLU A 39 3.35 18.22 -19.60
CA GLU A 39 2.86 18.29 -20.99
C GLU A 39 2.90 16.89 -21.64
N GLY A 40 1.82 16.51 -22.33
CA GLY A 40 1.65 15.17 -22.90
C GLY A 40 1.16 14.09 -21.93
N LEU A 41 1.01 14.38 -20.63
CA LEU A 41 0.41 13.45 -19.67
C LEU A 41 -1.12 13.63 -19.60
N THR A 42 -1.86 12.64 -20.10
CA THR A 42 -3.30 12.55 -19.89
C THR A 42 -3.60 11.76 -18.61
N LEU A 43 -4.07 12.45 -17.57
CA LEU A 43 -4.71 11.80 -16.42
C LEU A 43 -6.10 11.30 -16.79
N LYS A 44 -6.66 10.38 -15.99
CA LYS A 44 -8.10 10.12 -16.10
C LYS A 44 -8.86 11.42 -15.84
N GLU A 45 -9.96 11.64 -16.54
CA GLU A 45 -10.80 12.82 -16.39
C GLU A 45 -11.11 13.10 -14.92
N GLY A 46 -10.85 14.32 -14.45
CA GLY A 46 -11.05 14.78 -13.07
C GLY A 46 -10.20 14.07 -12.00
N GLN A 47 -9.18 13.27 -12.38
CA GLN A 47 -8.38 12.53 -11.40
C GLN A 47 -7.56 13.45 -10.49
N ALA A 48 -6.97 14.51 -11.04
CA ALA A 48 -6.21 15.48 -10.24
C ALA A 48 -7.13 16.17 -9.24
N ASP A 49 -8.26 16.71 -9.72
CA ASP A 49 -9.25 17.37 -8.89
C ASP A 49 -9.76 16.46 -7.79
N ARG A 50 -10.21 15.25 -8.12
CA ARG A 50 -10.68 14.28 -7.11
C ARG A 50 -9.62 13.91 -6.09
N ARG A 51 -8.34 13.83 -6.47
CA ARG A 51 -7.24 13.58 -5.53
C ARG A 51 -7.00 14.76 -4.60
N ASN A 52 -7.20 15.97 -5.08
CA ASN A 52 -6.98 17.18 -4.30
C ASN A 52 -8.18 17.52 -3.41
N THR A 53 -9.41 17.26 -3.88
CA THR A 53 -10.65 17.61 -3.17
C THR A 53 -11.16 16.50 -2.25
N ASN A 54 -10.93 15.23 -2.55
CA ASN A 54 -11.39 14.12 -1.68
C ASN A 54 -10.45 13.85 -0.49
N GLN A 55 -9.38 14.62 -0.28
CA GLN A 55 -8.47 14.38 0.85
C GLN A 55 -9.15 14.38 2.22
N PRO A 56 -10.00 15.37 2.56
CA PRO A 56 -10.73 15.36 3.82
C PRO A 56 -11.57 14.09 3.99
N LEU A 57 -12.33 13.72 2.95
CA LEU A 57 -13.14 12.49 2.94
C LEU A 57 -12.28 11.24 3.12
N ALA A 58 -11.13 11.14 2.45
CA ALA A 58 -10.22 10.01 2.60
C ALA A 58 -9.64 9.94 4.03
N GLY A 59 -9.38 11.10 4.64
CA GLY A 59 -8.99 11.22 6.05
C GLY A 59 -10.09 10.77 7.01
N GLU A 60 -11.35 11.16 6.79
CA GLU A 60 -12.51 10.69 7.56
C GLU A 60 -12.69 9.18 7.49
N ILE A 61 -12.52 8.60 6.30
CA ILE A 61 -12.57 7.14 6.13
C ILE A 61 -11.45 6.46 6.92
N ARG A 62 -10.23 7.01 6.91
CA ARG A 62 -9.12 6.47 7.71
C ARG A 62 -9.38 6.57 9.21
N GLN A 63 -9.91 7.68 9.69
CA GLN A 63 -10.33 7.82 11.09
C GLN A 63 -11.40 6.79 11.46
N THR A 64 -12.34 6.54 10.54
CA THR A 64 -13.34 5.47 10.71
C THR A 64 -12.68 4.11 10.83
N ILE A 65 -11.73 3.77 9.95
CA ILE A 65 -10.96 2.52 10.01
C ILE A 65 -10.23 2.38 11.35
N GLN A 66 -9.59 3.46 11.83
CA GLN A 66 -8.91 3.48 13.12
C GLN A 66 -9.87 3.26 14.29
N GLY A 67 -11.03 3.93 14.30
CA GLY A 67 -12.06 3.73 15.31
C GLY A 67 -12.62 2.30 15.32
N LYS A 68 -12.81 1.68 14.14
CA LYS A 68 -13.21 0.27 14.04
C LYS A 68 -12.12 -0.67 14.55
N ARG A 69 -10.85 -0.38 14.29
CA ARG A 69 -9.73 -1.15 14.86
C ARG A 69 -9.74 -1.09 16.38
N GLN A 70 -9.90 0.09 16.97
CA GLN A 70 -9.98 0.26 18.43
C GLN A 70 -11.16 -0.52 19.04
N LEU A 71 -12.35 -0.41 18.43
CA LEU A 71 -13.53 -1.16 18.86
C LEU A 71 -13.28 -2.67 18.84
N LEU A 72 -12.70 -3.20 17.76
CA LEU A 72 -12.34 -4.61 17.68
C LEU A 72 -11.31 -5.01 18.73
N THR A 73 -10.30 -4.17 18.97
CA THR A 73 -9.30 -4.45 20.00
C THR A 73 -9.98 -4.65 21.36
N SER A 74 -10.94 -3.79 21.70
CA SER A 74 -11.72 -3.93 22.94
C SER A 74 -12.58 -5.19 22.95
N LEU A 75 -13.26 -5.53 21.85
CA LEU A 75 -14.13 -6.71 21.77
C LEU A 75 -13.36 -8.04 21.79
N LEU A 76 -12.24 -8.10 21.07
CA LEU A 76 -11.42 -9.31 20.94
C LEU A 76 -10.42 -9.47 22.08
N GLN A 77 -10.23 -8.42 22.90
CA GLN A 77 -9.16 -8.34 23.93
C GLN A 77 -7.75 -8.57 23.36
N ARG A 78 -7.60 -8.33 22.06
CA ARG A 78 -6.34 -8.33 21.30
C ARG A 78 -6.51 -7.44 20.09
N PRO A 79 -5.44 -6.87 19.52
CA PRO A 79 -5.59 -6.18 18.26
C PRO A 79 -6.07 -7.14 17.15
N PRO A 80 -6.91 -6.65 16.22
CA PRO A 80 -7.38 -7.46 15.10
C PRO A 80 -6.20 -7.82 14.19
N THR A 81 -6.35 -8.90 13.43
CA THR A 81 -5.40 -9.29 12.41
C THR A 81 -5.59 -8.49 11.12
N PRO A 82 -4.58 -8.42 10.22
CA PRO A 82 -4.75 -7.73 8.95
C PRO A 82 -5.94 -8.25 8.14
N ALA A 83 -6.20 -9.56 8.17
CA ALA A 83 -7.31 -10.15 7.46
C ALA A 83 -8.68 -9.77 8.06
N GLU A 84 -8.80 -9.69 9.40
CA GLU A 84 -10.00 -9.18 10.08
C GLU A 84 -10.25 -7.71 9.74
N MET A 85 -9.20 -6.88 9.69
CA MET A 85 -9.31 -5.49 9.25
C MET A 85 -9.68 -5.37 7.76
N GLY A 86 -9.09 -6.19 6.91
CA GLY A 86 -9.42 -6.26 5.48
C GLY A 86 -10.87 -6.66 5.23
N GLU A 87 -11.41 -7.59 6.02
CA GLU A 87 -12.82 -7.99 5.97
C GLU A 87 -13.74 -6.82 6.31
N ILE A 88 -13.43 -6.05 7.35
CA ILE A 88 -14.21 -4.87 7.76
C ILE A 88 -14.19 -3.79 6.69
N ILE A 89 -13.00 -3.48 6.16
CA ILE A 89 -12.84 -2.55 5.04
C ILE A 89 -13.75 -2.97 3.89
N LYS A 90 -13.73 -4.27 3.53
CA LYS A 90 -14.56 -4.81 2.46
C LYS A 90 -16.06 -4.68 2.75
N LYS A 91 -16.51 -5.13 3.93
CA LYS A 91 -17.92 -5.19 4.33
C LYS A 91 -18.54 -3.80 4.45
N GLN A 92 -17.81 -2.84 5.01
CA GLN A 92 -18.33 -1.49 5.28
C GLN A 92 -18.12 -0.51 4.13
N GLY A 93 -17.52 -0.94 3.02
CA GLY A 93 -17.38 -0.05 1.89
C GLY A 93 -16.31 1.04 2.11
N LEU A 94 -15.28 0.80 2.91
CA LEU A 94 -14.30 1.83 3.29
C LEU A 94 -13.26 2.02 2.19
N ARG A 95 -13.46 3.01 1.31
CA ARG A 95 -12.74 3.19 0.02
C ARG A 95 -11.52 4.13 0.10
N GLY A 96 -11.16 4.59 1.30
CA GLY A 96 -9.98 5.42 1.57
C GLY A 96 -8.96 4.67 2.41
N GLY A 97 -7.69 4.72 2.04
CA GLY A 97 -6.62 4.03 2.76
C GLY A 97 -5.24 4.17 2.13
N ASN A 98 -4.20 3.77 2.85
CA ASN A 98 -2.82 3.79 2.38
C ASN A 98 -2.31 2.37 2.11
N CYS A 99 -0.98 2.23 2.07
CA CYS A 99 -0.29 0.96 1.95
C CYS A 99 -0.82 -0.07 2.98
N ALA A 100 -1.04 0.34 4.23
CA ALA A 100 -1.56 -0.51 5.29
C ALA A 100 -2.93 -1.12 4.95
N GLU A 101 -3.94 -0.29 4.73
CA GLU A 101 -5.31 -0.72 4.43
C GLU A 101 -5.39 -1.59 3.17
N MET A 102 -4.58 -1.29 2.16
CA MET A 102 -4.52 -2.09 0.94
C MET A 102 -3.91 -3.48 1.16
N THR A 103 -2.86 -3.57 1.98
CA THR A 103 -2.28 -4.88 2.35
C THR A 103 -3.23 -5.69 3.23
N TRP A 104 -3.97 -5.06 4.14
CA TRP A 104 -5.00 -5.75 4.95
C TRP A 104 -6.08 -6.35 4.07
N LEU A 105 -6.56 -5.61 3.06
CA LEU A 105 -7.53 -6.11 2.10
C LEU A 105 -6.96 -7.25 1.23
N LEU A 106 -5.67 -7.21 0.85
CA LEU A 106 -5.00 -8.36 0.23
C LEU A 106 -4.95 -9.58 1.15
N CYS A 107 -4.61 -9.39 2.44
CA CYS A 107 -4.55 -10.47 3.41
C CYS A 107 -5.89 -11.18 3.55
N PHE A 108 -6.99 -10.42 3.65
CA PHE A 108 -8.34 -10.96 3.62
C PHE A 108 -8.61 -11.78 2.33
N ALA A 109 -8.28 -11.23 1.17
CA ALA A 109 -8.51 -11.90 -0.11
C ALA A 109 -7.75 -13.24 -0.22
N PHE A 110 -6.49 -13.27 0.22
CA PHE A 110 -5.66 -14.48 0.16
C PHE A 110 -5.93 -15.48 1.29
N GLN A 111 -6.44 -15.04 2.44
CA GLN A 111 -6.90 -15.93 3.50
C GLN A 111 -8.01 -16.87 2.98
N SER A 112 -8.98 -16.34 2.22
CA SER A 112 -10.06 -17.13 1.61
C SER A 112 -9.54 -18.19 0.62
N LYS A 113 -8.36 -17.96 0.03
CA LYS A 113 -7.72 -18.86 -0.94
C LYS A 113 -6.76 -19.86 -0.30
N LYS A 114 -6.57 -19.80 1.03
CA LYS A 114 -5.60 -20.63 1.78
C LYS A 114 -4.17 -20.54 1.20
N LEU A 115 -3.78 -19.36 0.71
CA LEU A 115 -2.44 -19.10 0.14
C LEU A 115 -1.65 -18.18 1.05
N ASN A 116 -0.41 -18.56 1.39
CA ASN A 116 0.50 -17.80 2.23
C ASN A 116 0.80 -16.43 1.61
N ILE A 117 0.42 -15.39 2.35
CA ILE A 117 0.79 -14.01 2.05
C ILE A 117 1.46 -13.41 3.28
N TRP A 118 2.49 -12.62 3.04
CA TRP A 118 3.25 -11.93 4.06
C TRP A 118 3.17 -10.43 3.82
N ILE A 119 3.04 -9.64 4.86
CA ILE A 119 3.26 -8.21 4.81
C ILE A 119 4.76 -7.99 5.04
N ALA A 120 5.39 -7.31 4.11
CA ALA A 120 6.73 -6.78 4.25
C ALA A 120 6.61 -5.29 4.55
N ILE A 121 7.25 -4.87 5.65
CA ILE A 121 7.25 -3.50 6.16
C ILE A 121 8.66 -2.96 6.00
N ILE A 122 8.78 -1.82 5.34
CA ILE A 122 10.00 -1.03 5.28
C ILE A 122 9.95 -0.10 6.50
N ASP A 123 10.84 -0.34 7.46
CA ASP A 123 10.93 0.46 8.68
C ASP A 123 11.76 1.74 8.49
N ASP A 124 11.71 2.60 9.51
CA ASP A 124 12.47 3.85 9.63
C ASP A 124 13.92 3.67 9.14
N PRO A 125 14.45 4.60 8.32
CA PRO A 125 13.86 5.88 7.88
C PRO A 125 12.78 5.79 6.78
N GLY A 126 12.42 4.58 6.33
CA GLY A 126 11.34 4.37 5.36
C GLY A 126 9.95 4.28 5.99
N ASP A 127 8.91 4.44 5.18
CA ASP A 127 7.50 4.25 5.59
C ASP A 127 6.70 3.70 4.41
N HIS A 128 6.69 2.37 4.27
CA HIS A 128 5.85 1.68 3.29
C HIS A 128 5.66 0.21 3.65
N GLN A 129 4.55 -0.38 3.20
CA GLN A 129 4.32 -1.81 3.29
C GLN A 129 3.65 -2.37 2.05
N PHE A 130 4.02 -3.60 1.70
CA PHE A 130 3.52 -4.35 0.56
C PHE A 130 3.38 -5.83 0.93
N CYS A 131 2.81 -6.63 0.04
CA CYS A 131 2.65 -8.06 0.28
C CYS A 131 3.60 -8.92 -0.55
N ILE A 132 3.98 -10.06 -0.01
CA ILE A 132 4.71 -11.13 -0.69
C ILE A 132 3.84 -12.39 -0.70
N LEU A 133 3.43 -12.83 -1.88
CA LEU A 133 2.77 -14.12 -2.09
C LEU A 133 3.85 -15.19 -2.30
N MET A 134 4.01 -16.13 -1.36
CA MET A 134 5.02 -17.19 -1.44
C MET A 134 4.67 -18.40 -0.57
N LYS A 135 5.13 -19.61 -0.93
CA LYS A 135 4.86 -20.82 -0.11
C LYS A 135 5.56 -20.78 1.25
N GLY A 136 6.82 -20.37 1.27
CA GLY A 136 7.66 -20.34 2.47
C GLY A 136 7.49 -19.07 3.33
N THR A 137 8.45 -18.85 4.21
CA THR A 137 8.62 -17.61 4.97
C THR A 137 9.65 -16.72 4.27
N PRO A 138 9.36 -15.44 4.02
CA PRO A 138 10.35 -14.52 3.46
C PRO A 138 11.48 -14.27 4.46
N ALA A 139 12.71 -14.12 3.95
CA ALA A 139 13.90 -13.91 4.76
C ALA A 139 14.89 -12.91 4.13
N PHE A 140 14.39 -12.02 3.26
CA PHE A 140 15.27 -11.02 2.62
C PHE A 140 15.67 -9.94 3.63
N GLY A 141 16.92 -9.49 3.57
CA GLY A 141 17.43 -8.45 4.49
C GLY A 141 16.90 -7.05 4.18
N SER A 142 16.93 -6.66 2.90
CA SER A 142 16.44 -5.36 2.45
C SER A 142 15.84 -5.45 1.05
N ILE A 143 15.10 -4.41 0.63
CA ILE A 143 14.49 -4.34 -0.71
C ILE A 143 15.52 -4.40 -1.85
N LYS A 144 16.77 -3.96 -1.62
CA LYS A 144 17.85 -3.95 -2.61
C LYS A 144 18.46 -5.35 -2.80
N THR A 145 18.41 -6.18 -1.76
CA THR A 145 19.00 -7.52 -1.73
C THR A 145 17.95 -8.62 -1.78
N MET A 146 16.71 -8.29 -2.16
CA MET A 146 15.65 -9.26 -2.39
C MET A 146 15.96 -10.13 -3.61
N ASP A 147 16.81 -11.13 -3.46
CA ASP A 147 17.09 -12.10 -4.51
C ASP A 147 16.41 -13.44 -4.21
N TYR A 148 15.66 -13.95 -5.18
CA TYR A 148 14.98 -15.24 -5.05
C TYR A 148 14.89 -15.94 -6.42
N ALA A 149 15.52 -17.10 -6.50
CA ALA A 149 15.62 -17.88 -7.74
C ALA A 149 14.38 -18.73 -8.06
N GLY A 150 13.37 -18.81 -7.18
CA GLY A 150 12.20 -19.66 -7.40
C GLY A 150 11.00 -18.96 -8.07
N ASP A 151 10.09 -19.77 -8.59
CA ASP A 151 8.98 -19.29 -9.42
C ASP A 151 7.68 -18.95 -8.67
N ASP A 152 7.64 -19.24 -7.39
CA ASP A 152 6.44 -19.17 -6.57
C ASP A 152 6.34 -17.89 -5.71
N GLN A 153 7.13 -16.87 -6.03
CA GLN A 153 7.18 -15.62 -5.26
C GLN A 153 6.83 -14.40 -6.08
N TRP A 154 5.92 -13.59 -5.53
CA TRP A 154 5.42 -12.39 -6.18
C TRP A 154 5.22 -11.29 -5.17
N ILE A 155 5.85 -10.13 -5.41
CA ILE A 155 5.52 -8.91 -4.71
C ILE A 155 4.19 -8.39 -5.25
N ILE A 156 3.33 -7.92 -4.34
CA ILE A 156 2.04 -7.32 -4.63
C ILE A 156 1.95 -6.01 -3.85
N ASP A 157 2.04 -4.89 -4.56
CA ASP A 157 1.86 -3.56 -4.00
C ASP A 157 0.71 -2.84 -4.71
N PRO A 158 -0.51 -2.90 -4.15
CA PRO A 158 -1.66 -2.20 -4.72
C PRO A 158 -1.53 -0.70 -4.65
N TRP A 159 -0.82 -0.15 -3.66
CA TRP A 159 -0.67 1.30 -3.45
C TRP A 159 0.15 1.93 -4.57
N ALA A 160 1.28 1.31 -4.93
CA ALA A 160 2.12 1.68 -6.07
C ALA A 160 1.64 1.10 -7.41
N ASN A 161 0.75 0.09 -7.38
CA ASN A 161 0.37 -0.73 -8.54
C ASN A 161 1.57 -1.45 -9.16
N ILE A 162 2.17 -2.34 -8.38
CA ILE A 162 3.31 -3.16 -8.79
C ILE A 162 2.98 -4.62 -8.50
N VAL A 163 3.26 -5.47 -9.49
CA VAL A 163 3.34 -6.92 -9.32
C VAL A 163 4.57 -7.40 -10.06
N CYS A 164 5.56 -7.89 -9.33
CA CYS A 164 6.88 -8.23 -9.87
C CYS A 164 7.54 -9.34 -9.04
N LYS A 165 8.69 -9.82 -9.52
CA LYS A 165 9.56 -10.67 -8.69
C LYS A 165 10.22 -9.84 -7.58
N PRO A 166 10.64 -10.46 -6.47
CA PRO A 166 11.36 -9.76 -5.40
C PRO A 166 12.58 -8.97 -5.93
N ALA A 167 13.38 -9.57 -6.83
CA ALA A 167 14.58 -8.94 -7.41
C ALA A 167 14.30 -7.70 -8.26
N GLU A 168 13.08 -7.56 -8.77
CA GLU A 168 12.66 -6.46 -9.64
C GLU A 168 12.05 -5.29 -8.83
N PHE A 169 11.69 -5.53 -7.56
CA PHE A 169 10.83 -4.61 -6.82
C PHE A 169 11.51 -3.28 -6.55
N PHE A 170 12.81 -3.29 -6.22
CA PHE A 170 13.58 -2.08 -5.97
C PHE A 170 13.48 -1.10 -7.15
N THR A 171 13.80 -1.58 -8.34
CA THR A 171 13.74 -0.80 -9.58
C THR A 171 12.30 -0.38 -9.89
N ALA A 172 11.35 -1.31 -9.84
CA ALA A 172 9.95 -1.03 -10.17
C ALA A 172 9.31 0.03 -9.24
N PHE A 173 9.64 0.00 -7.94
CA PHE A 173 9.15 0.97 -6.96
C PHE A 173 9.85 2.33 -7.15
N GLY A 174 11.15 2.34 -7.43
CA GLY A 174 11.92 3.55 -7.75
C GLY A 174 11.39 4.26 -8.98
N ASP A 175 11.20 3.53 -10.08
CA ASP A 175 10.60 4.04 -11.32
C ASP A 175 9.20 4.60 -11.06
N LYS A 176 8.43 3.95 -10.17
CA LYS A 176 7.10 4.43 -9.82
C LYS A 176 7.14 5.76 -9.08
N MET A 177 8.03 5.89 -8.11
CA MET A 177 8.20 7.13 -7.35
C MET A 177 8.68 8.26 -8.24
N LYS A 178 9.67 8.01 -9.10
CA LYS A 178 10.13 8.96 -10.11
C LYS A 178 8.97 9.41 -11.01
N LYS A 179 8.23 8.45 -11.58
CA LYS A 179 7.04 8.74 -12.40
C LYS A 179 6.02 9.59 -11.66
N TRP A 180 5.77 9.34 -10.38
CA TRP A 180 4.86 10.19 -9.60
C TRP A 180 5.40 11.60 -9.42
N THR A 181 6.68 11.76 -9.07
CA THR A 181 7.34 13.07 -8.95
C THR A 181 7.23 13.85 -10.26
N ASP A 182 7.65 13.24 -11.37
CA ASP A 182 7.67 13.85 -12.71
C ASP A 182 6.26 14.27 -13.16
N HIS A 183 5.22 13.56 -12.70
CA HIS A 183 3.84 13.85 -13.02
C HIS A 183 3.18 14.84 -12.04
N GLY A 184 3.97 15.57 -11.23
CA GLY A 184 3.46 16.54 -10.26
C GLY A 184 2.70 15.90 -9.10
N LYS A 185 2.81 14.59 -8.89
CA LYS A 185 2.19 13.92 -7.74
C LYS A 185 3.10 14.03 -6.53
N ARG A 186 2.49 14.34 -5.39
CA ARG A 186 3.14 14.39 -4.08
C ARG A 186 2.50 13.42 -3.13
N ILE A 187 3.29 12.99 -2.16
CA ILE A 187 2.86 12.13 -1.08
C ILE A 187 2.93 12.94 0.21
N GLY A 188 1.89 12.85 1.02
CA GLY A 188 1.81 13.50 2.31
C GLY A 188 2.47 12.61 3.36
N VAL A 189 3.44 13.16 4.09
CA VAL A 189 3.95 12.57 5.33
C VAL A 189 3.50 13.36 6.55
N PRO A 190 3.21 12.71 7.69
CA PRO A 190 2.95 13.42 8.93
C PRO A 190 4.07 14.43 9.22
N ASN A 191 3.68 15.66 9.53
CA ASN A 191 4.63 16.68 9.95
C ASN A 191 4.98 16.44 11.43
N SER A 192 6.23 16.11 11.74
CA SER A 192 6.67 15.89 13.13
C SER A 192 6.73 17.18 13.95
N ALA A 193 6.77 18.35 13.31
CA ALA A 193 6.91 19.65 13.96
C ALA A 193 5.59 20.42 14.10
N LYS A 194 4.53 20.06 13.36
CA LYS A 194 3.23 20.75 13.36
C LYS A 194 2.09 19.77 13.05
N THR A 195 0.85 20.14 13.35
CA THR A 195 -0.31 19.38 12.88
C THR A 195 -0.41 19.45 11.35
N GLY A 196 -0.69 18.30 10.72
CA GLY A 196 -0.91 18.18 9.27
C GLY A 196 0.19 17.40 8.53
N TYR A 197 0.21 17.57 7.21
CA TYR A 197 1.11 16.83 6.30
C TYR A 197 2.14 17.77 5.67
N VAL A 198 3.37 17.28 5.53
CA VAL A 198 4.35 17.82 4.57
C VAL A 198 4.20 17.04 3.27
N TRP A 199 4.10 17.76 2.16
CA TRP A 199 3.92 17.16 0.84
C TRP A 199 5.27 17.08 0.14
N THR A 200 5.74 15.86 -0.12
CA THR A 200 7.06 15.62 -0.68
C THR A 200 6.96 14.90 -2.03
N PRO A 201 7.98 15.07 -2.90
CA PRO A 201 8.15 14.23 -4.08
C PRO A 201 8.17 12.75 -3.70
N GLY A 202 7.75 11.86 -4.59
CA GLY A 202 7.90 10.41 -4.38
C GLY A 202 9.37 9.98 -4.29
N THR A 203 10.25 10.76 -4.92
CA THR A 203 11.71 10.61 -4.90
C THR A 203 12.37 11.17 -3.63
N ASP A 204 11.59 11.67 -2.67
CA ASP A 204 12.13 12.07 -1.37
C ASP A 204 12.76 10.87 -0.67
N ALA A 205 13.94 11.08 -0.09
CA ALA A 205 14.69 10.04 0.58
C ALA A 205 13.90 9.39 1.73
N LYS A 206 12.89 10.02 2.34
CA LYS A 206 12.08 9.33 3.38
C LYS A 206 11.28 8.12 2.92
N TYR A 207 11.09 7.92 1.61
CA TYR A 207 10.52 6.68 1.09
C TYR A 207 11.59 5.62 0.76
N PHE A 208 12.86 6.01 0.83
CA PHE A 208 14.00 5.33 0.20
C PHE A 208 15.37 5.75 0.76
N LYS A 209 15.53 6.04 2.06
CA LYS A 209 16.73 6.76 2.52
C LYS A 209 17.91 5.80 2.46
N ASP A 210 18.72 5.98 1.42
CA ASP A 210 19.94 5.26 1.08
C ASP A 210 19.92 3.71 1.02
N ASN A 211 18.80 3.03 1.29
CA ASN A 211 18.48 1.66 0.86
C ASN A 211 19.54 0.57 1.13
N THR A 212 20.46 0.83 2.08
CA THR A 212 21.40 -0.13 2.66
C THR A 212 21.08 -0.45 4.12
N GLU A 213 20.24 0.36 4.79
CA GLU A 213 19.96 0.25 6.24
C GLU A 213 18.49 -0.08 6.58
N SER A 214 17.50 0.28 5.74
CA SER A 214 16.10 -0.05 6.02
C SER A 214 15.84 -1.55 5.84
N GLY A 215 15.88 -2.26 6.96
CA GLY A 215 15.56 -3.67 7.03
C GLY A 215 14.11 -3.94 6.64
N LEU A 216 13.85 -5.18 6.20
CA LEU A 216 12.49 -5.66 6.00
C LEU A 216 12.02 -6.42 7.23
N GLN A 217 10.90 -5.96 7.80
CA GLN A 217 10.15 -6.75 8.76
C GLN A 217 9.07 -7.54 8.05
N TYR A 218 8.95 -8.82 8.42
CA TYR A 218 7.89 -9.69 7.90
C TYR A 218 6.86 -9.98 8.97
N ARG A 219 5.60 -9.96 8.53
CA ARG A 219 4.47 -10.40 9.32
C ARG A 219 3.57 -11.26 8.44
N LYS A 220 3.18 -12.45 8.90
CA LYS A 220 2.28 -13.30 8.12
C LYS A 220 0.92 -12.62 8.02
N GLY A 221 0.30 -12.52 6.84
CA GLY A 221 -0.92 -11.73 6.64
C GLY A 221 -2.13 -12.08 7.53
N TRP A 222 -2.04 -13.17 8.28
CA TRP A 222 -2.97 -13.55 9.34
C TRP A 222 -2.20 -14.04 10.56
N GLY A 223 -2.80 -13.88 11.74
CA GLY A 223 -2.25 -14.42 12.99
C GLY A 223 -1.31 -13.50 13.77
N PHE A 224 -1.20 -12.22 13.41
CA PHE A 224 -0.57 -11.20 14.26
C PHE A 224 -1.49 -9.98 14.39
N ALA A 225 -1.35 -9.30 15.51
CA ALA A 225 -2.05 -8.06 15.83
C ALA A 225 -1.61 -6.91 14.92
N THR A 226 -2.56 -6.24 14.25
CA THR A 226 -2.33 -4.97 13.56
C THR A 226 -2.16 -3.84 14.55
#